data_AF-A0A2N1V1S6-F1
#
_entry.id   AF-A0A2N1V1S6-F1
#
_cell.length_a   1.000
_cell.length_b   1.000
_cell.length_c   1.000
_cell.angle_alpha   90.00
_cell.angle_beta   90.00
_cell.angle_gamma   90.00
#
_symmetry.space_group_name_H-M   'P 1'
#
loop_
_entity.id
_entity.type
_entity.pdbx_description
1 polymer ?
#
loop_
_entity_poly.entity_id
_entity_poly.type
_entity_poly.pdbx_seq_one_letter_code
_entity_poly.pdbx_strand_id
1 'polypeptide(L)' 'MKTIKLEISDNIYNEVISLMTRFNSKDLKITDYYSEEKRYLQTQLERLERGVEELFDIEELDRILEETISKYEDTIN' A
#
# COMPACT_ATOMS: atom_id res chain seq x y z
N MET A 1 10.05 -15.06 11.66
CA MET A 1 11.19 -14.50 10.89
C MET A 1 11.41 -13.07 11.34
N LYS A 2 12.61 -12.51 11.19
CA LYS A 2 12.91 -11.10 11.48
C LYS A 2 13.24 -10.41 10.16
N THR A 3 12.70 -9.22 9.93
CA THR A 3 12.89 -8.45 8.70
C THR A 3 13.84 -7.29 8.96
N ILE A 4 14.79 -7.06 8.05
CA ILE A 4 15.72 -5.94 8.10
C ILE A 4 15.65 -5.16 6.78
N LYS A 5 15.81 -3.84 6.86
CA LYS A 5 15.93 -2.96 5.69
C LYS A 5 17.41 -2.63 5.49
N LEU A 6 17.91 -2.79 4.28
CA LEU A 6 19.30 -2.53 3.92
C LEU A 6 19.32 -1.43 2.85
N GLU A 7 20.11 -0.41 3.08
CA GLU A 7 20.52 0.55 2.06
C GLU A 7 21.95 0.20 1.66
N ILE A 8 22.16 -0.07 0.37
CA ILE A 8 23.45 -0.50 -0.17
C ILE A 8 23.74 0.29 -1.43
N SER A 9 25.02 0.56 -1.69
CA SER A 9 25.44 1.24 -2.90
C SER A 9 25.42 0.30 -4.10
N ASP A 10 25.16 0.82 -5.31
CA ASP A 10 25.02 0.01 -6.53
C ASP A 10 26.24 -0.87 -6.82
N ASN A 11 27.42 -0.37 -6.48
CA ASN A 11 28.72 -1.02 -6.61
C ASN A 11 28.91 -2.26 -5.74
N ILE A 12 28.05 -2.53 -4.75
CA ILE A 12 28.05 -3.79 -3.98
C ILE A 12 26.73 -4.58 -4.10
N TYR A 13 25.80 -4.10 -4.91
CA TYR A 13 24.45 -4.64 -4.99
C TYR A 13 24.46 -6.12 -5.39
N ASN A 14 25.24 -6.47 -6.41
CA ASN A 14 25.31 -7.83 -6.93
C ASN A 14 25.92 -8.81 -5.95
N GLU A 15 26.94 -8.38 -5.20
CA GLU A 15 27.61 -9.16 -4.17
C GLU A 15 26.67 -9.44 -3.00
N VAL A 16 25.91 -8.43 -2.58
CA VAL A 16 24.91 -8.55 -1.50
C VAL A 16 23.77 -9.49 -1.92
N ILE A 17 23.25 -9.35 -3.14
CA ILE A 17 22.23 -10.26 -3.67
C ILE A 17 22.79 -11.68 -3.79
N SER A 18 24.01 -11.85 -4.31
CA SER A 18 24.66 -13.17 -4.41
C SER A 18 24.85 -13.84 -3.06
N LEU A 19 25.13 -13.07 -2.00
CA LEU A 19 25.19 -13.59 -0.64
C LEU A 19 23.81 -14.06 -0.18
N MET A 20 22.76 -13.29 -0.45
CA MET A 20 21.39 -13.64 -0.07
C MET A 20 20.88 -14.89 -0.79
N THR A 21 21.22 -15.09 -2.07
CA THR A 21 20.77 -16.27 -2.85
C THR A 21 21.40 -17.59 -2.42
N ARG A 22 22.46 -17.57 -1.60
CA ARG A 22 23.07 -18.78 -1.02
C ARG A 22 22.22 -19.42 0.07
N PHE A 23 21.31 -18.65 0.66
CA PHE A 23 20.39 -19.15 1.67
C PHE A 23 19.16 -19.76 1.00
N ASN A 24 18.62 -20.84 1.59
CA ASN A 24 17.39 -21.43 1.10
C ASN A 24 16.18 -20.56 1.48
N SER A 25 15.05 -20.74 0.78
CA SER A 25 13.83 -19.95 0.97
C SER A 25 13.13 -20.16 2.33
N LYS A 26 13.53 -21.15 3.12
CA LYS A 26 13.03 -21.35 4.49
C LYS A 26 13.78 -20.46 5.49
N ASP A 27 15.05 -20.18 5.22
CA ASP A 27 15.93 -19.42 6.12
C ASP A 27 16.02 -17.93 5.76
N LEU A 28 15.96 -17.59 4.47
CA LEU A 28 16.01 -16.22 3.98
C LEU A 28 15.02 -15.99 2.84
N LYS A 29 14.24 -14.91 2.96
CA LYS A 29 13.31 -14.46 1.92
C LYS A 29 13.49 -12.98 1.70
N ILE A 30 13.70 -12.58 0.44
CA ILE A 30 13.60 -11.17 0.04
C ILE A 30 12.11 -10.83 0.02
N THR A 31 11.68 -10.04 0.99
CA THR A 31 10.30 -9.57 1.09
C THR A 31 10.21 -8.16 0.53
N ASP A 32 9.34 -7.93 -0.46
CA ASP A 32 8.98 -6.57 -0.85
C ASP A 32 8.08 -5.99 0.26
N TYR A 33 8.64 -5.06 1.02
CA TYR A 33 8.00 -4.46 2.20
C TYR A 33 6.69 -3.76 1.85
N TYR A 34 6.56 -3.27 0.61
CA TYR A 34 5.38 -2.54 0.14
C TYR A 34 4.49 -3.37 -0.79
N SER A 35 4.64 -4.69 -0.81
CA SER A 35 3.90 -5.54 -1.75
C SER A 35 2.38 -5.44 -1.58
N GLU A 36 1.89 -5.26 -0.36
CA GLU A 36 0.45 -5.14 -0.10
C GLU A 36 -0.09 -3.76 -0.47
N GLU A 37 0.64 -2.70 -0.14
CA GLU A 37 0.31 -1.32 -0.48
C GLU A 37 0.35 -1.11 -1.99
N LYS A 38 1.37 -1.65 -2.68
CA LYS A 38 1.45 -1.63 -4.15
C LYS A 38 0.26 -2.36 -4.77
N ARG A 39 -0.09 -3.55 -4.26
CA ARG A 39 -1.25 -4.31 -4.74
C ARG A 39 -2.55 -3.53 -4.53
N TYR A 40 -2.72 -2.90 -3.37
CA TYR A 40 -3.88 -2.06 -3.08
C TYR A 40 -3.96 -0.90 -4.07
N LEU A 41 -2.88 -0.13 -4.24
CA LEU A 41 -2.84 1.03 -5.14
C LEU A 41 -3.07 0.62 -6.60
N GLN A 42 -2.49 -0.49 -7.06
CA GLN A 42 -2.76 -1.02 -8.41
C GLN A 42 -4.23 -1.40 -8.59
N THR A 43 -4.84 -2.02 -7.58
CA THR A 43 -6.27 -2.36 -7.61
C THR A 43 -7.14 -1.10 -7.69
N GLN A 44 -6.82 -0.06 -6.93
CA GLN A 44 -7.54 1.21 -6.98
C GLN A 44 -7.39 1.90 -8.34
N LEU A 45 -6.18 1.90 -8.91
CA LEU A 45 -5.93 2.47 -10.23
C LEU A 45 -6.73 1.73 -11.32
N GLU A 46 -6.72 0.39 -11.33
CA GLU A 46 -7.50 -0.40 -12.29
C GLU A 46 -9.00 -0.11 -12.18
N ARG A 47 -9.52 0.08 -10.96
CA ARG A 47 -10.93 0.41 -10.73
C ARG A 47 -11.29 1.79 -11.27
N LEU A 48 -10.40 2.77 -11.05
CA LEU A 48 -10.52 4.12 -11.60
C LEU A 48 -10.50 4.11 -13.14
N GLU A 49 -9.55 3.39 -13.75
CA GLU A 49 -9.42 3.27 -15.21
C GLU A 49 -10.61 2.56 -15.87
N ARG A 50 -11.22 1.59 -15.18
CA ARG A 50 -12.43 0.90 -15.63
C ARG A 50 -13.70 1.74 -15.45
N GLY A 51 -13.63 2.90 -14.80
CA GLY A 51 -14.78 3.76 -14.53
C GLY A 51 -15.82 3.13 -13.62
N VAL A 52 -15.40 2.23 -12.72
CA VAL A 52 -16.29 1.55 -11.75
C VAL A 52 -16.42 2.35 -10.46
N GLU A 53 -15.56 3.35 -10.24
CA GLU A 53 -15.63 4.25 -9.09
C GLU A 53 -16.57 5.42 -9.35
N GLU A 54 -17.33 5.80 -8.32
CA GLU A 54 -18.01 7.08 -8.28
C GLU A 54 -16.98 8.19 -8.04
N LEU A 55 -16.99 9.20 -8.90
CA LEU A 55 -16.13 10.36 -8.80
C LEU A 55 -16.95 11.50 -8.22
N PHE A 56 -16.43 12.11 -7.16
CA PHE A 56 -17.00 13.27 -6.52
C PHE A 56 -16.08 14.46 -6.74
N ASP A 57 -16.65 15.64 -6.94
CA ASP A 57 -15.90 16.87 -6.75
C ASP A 57 -15.74 17.17 -5.25
N ILE A 58 -14.99 18.22 -4.93
CA ILE A 58 -14.65 18.56 -3.55
C ILE A 58 -15.90 18.98 -2.79
N GLU A 59 -16.78 19.75 -3.44
CA GLU A 59 -18.02 20.25 -2.85
C GLU A 59 -19.03 19.12 -2.56
N GLU A 60 -19.12 18.14 -3.45
CA GLU A 60 -19.94 16.95 -3.27
C GLU A 60 -19.41 16.07 -2.15
N LEU A 61 -18.08 15.88 -2.07
CA LEU A 61 -17.45 15.16 -0.97
C LEU A 61 -17.74 15.84 0.38
N ASP A 62 -17.58 17.16 0.47
CA ASP A 62 -17.85 17.92 1.70
C ASP A 62 -19.30 17.73 2.16
N ARG A 63 -20.26 17.80 1.24
CA ARG A 63 -21.68 17.57 1.55
C ARG A 63 -21.93 16.15 2.06
N ILE A 64 -21.39 15.13 1.40
CA ILE A 64 -21.57 13.72 1.80
C ILE A 64 -21.00 13.48 3.20
N LEU A 65 -19.83 14.07 3.49
CA LEU A 65 -19.19 13.96 4.79
C LEU A 65 -20.04 14.64 5.88
N GLU A 66 -20.51 15.86 5.64
CA GLU A 66 -21.34 16.61 6.59
C GLU A 66 -22.67 15.89 6.89
N GLU A 67 -23.34 15.37 5.86
CA GLU A 67 -24.56 14.57 6.02
C GLU A 67 -24.30 13.30 6.82
N THR A 68 -23.18 12.63 6.54
CA THR A 68 -22.80 11.40 7.25
C THR A 68 -22.47 11.68 8.71
N ILE A 69 -21.71 12.73 9.00
CA ILE A 69 -21.36 13.12 10.38
C ILE A 69 -22.63 13.49 11.16
N SER A 70 -23.46 14.38 10.60
CA SER A 70 -24.71 14.84 11.21
C SER A 70 -25.62 13.66 11.60
N LYS A 71 -25.71 12.64 10.74
CA LYS A 71 -26.52 11.43 10.97
C LYS A 71 -26.11 10.66 12.24
N TYR A 72 -24.84 10.70 12.62
CA TYR A 72 -24.32 9.95 13.77
C TYR A 72 -24.06 10.81 15.01
N GLU A 73 -23.97 12.14 14.87
CA GLU A 73 -23.88 13.05 16.02
C GLU A 73 -25.15 13.04 16.87
N ASP A 74 -26.34 12.94 16.26
CA ASP A 74 -27.62 12.86 16.97
C ASP A 74 -27.81 11.57 17.79
N THR A 75 -26.96 10.55 17.59
CA THR A 75 -27.06 9.25 18.29
C THR A 75 -26.24 9.24 19.60
N ILE A 76 -25.46 10.29 19.88
CA ILE A 76 -24.55 10.38 21.04
C ILE A 76 -25.09 11.35 22.12
N ASN A 77 -26.25 11.98 21.93
CA ASN A 77 -26.92 12.84 22.93
C ASN A 77 -28.14 12.19 23.60
#